data_AF-A0A6H9LP94-F1
#
_entry.id   AF-A0A6H9LP94-F1
#
_cell.length_a   1.000
_cell.length_b   1.000
_cell.length_c   1.000
_cell.angle_alpha   90.00
_cell.angle_beta   90.00
_cell.angle_gamma   90.00
#
_symmetry.space_group_name_H-M   'P 1'
#
loop_
_entity.id
_entity.type
_entity.pdbx_description
1 polymer ?
#
loop_
_entity_poly.entity_id
_entity_poly.type
_entity_poly.pdbx_seq_one_letter_code
_entity_poly.pdbx_strand_id
1 'polypeptide(L)'
;MNTGFSLATAKRSWYVPDIQVWGTEGWGDFEYLLLEDVDSVQSVLFDKKSIGENNQLIKYADLRDFRGNLLPAQITNPKIIIKNRTEKSAFVIGSESDDGFTIARESTAENPVPVDLYIIEMGA
;
A
#
# COMPACT_ATOMS: atom_id res chain seq x y z
N MET A 1 -23.58 -15.54 -5.27
CA MET A 1 -23.31 -14.74 -6.49
C MET A 1 -23.26 -13.30 -6.02
N ASN A 2 -22.06 -12.75 -5.83
CA ASN A 2 -21.89 -11.38 -5.36
C ASN A 2 -22.27 -10.44 -6.51
N THR A 3 -23.11 -9.44 -6.25
CA THR A 3 -23.60 -8.54 -7.30
C THR A 3 -22.63 -7.37 -7.42
N GLY A 4 -22.53 -6.73 -8.59
CA GLY A 4 -21.70 -5.52 -8.73
C GLY A 4 -22.08 -4.42 -7.73
N PHE A 5 -23.34 -4.41 -7.27
CA PHE A 5 -23.83 -3.54 -6.21
C PHE A 5 -23.30 -3.92 -4.81
N SER A 6 -23.14 -5.21 -4.50
CA SER A 6 -22.53 -5.64 -3.23
C SER A 6 -21.06 -5.23 -3.16
N LEU A 7 -20.33 -5.27 -4.28
CA LEU A 7 -18.95 -4.79 -4.36
C LEU A 7 -18.82 -3.27 -4.22
N ALA A 8 -19.82 -2.51 -4.68
CA ALA A 8 -19.78 -1.04 -4.68
C ALA A 8 -20.24 -0.38 -3.36
N THR A 9 -20.83 -1.14 -2.44
CA THR A 9 -21.33 -0.61 -1.17
C THR A 9 -20.29 -0.76 -0.06
N ALA A 10 -19.88 0.36 0.54
CA ALA A 10 -19.01 0.37 1.70
C ALA A 10 -19.73 -0.27 2.90
N LYS A 11 -19.09 -1.26 3.55
CA LYS A 11 -19.61 -1.90 4.76
C LYS A 11 -19.24 -1.13 6.01
N ARG A 12 -17.96 -0.79 6.13
CA ARG A 12 -17.37 -0.10 7.29
C ARG A 12 -16.35 0.91 6.79
N SER A 13 -16.19 2.00 7.51
CA SER A 13 -15.15 2.98 7.22
C SER A 13 -14.52 3.50 8.50
N TRP A 14 -13.25 3.84 8.41
CA TRP A 14 -12.44 4.38 9.49
C TRP A 14 -11.72 5.63 8.99
N TYR A 15 -11.64 6.62 9.87
CA TYR A 15 -10.81 7.79 9.66
C TYR A 15 -9.62 7.74 10.63
N VAL A 16 -8.42 7.73 10.07
CA VAL A 16 -7.15 7.59 10.78
C VAL A 16 -6.34 8.87 10.56
N PRO A 17 -6.27 9.76 11.56
CA PRO A 17 -5.58 11.04 11.40
C PRO A 17 -4.07 10.92 11.59
N ASP A 18 -3.34 11.90 11.06
CA ASP A 18 -1.95 12.22 11.43
C ASP A 18 -0.90 11.12 11.18
N ILE A 19 -1.02 10.43 10.06
CA ILE A 19 -0.01 9.46 9.61
C ILE A 19 1.18 10.19 9.00
N GLN A 20 2.38 9.91 9.51
CA GLN A 20 3.63 10.41 8.96
C GLN A 20 4.14 9.45 7.89
N VAL A 21 4.13 9.89 6.64
CA VAL A 21 4.63 9.11 5.50
C VAL A 21 6.09 9.46 5.25
N TRP A 22 7.00 8.57 5.65
CA TRP A 22 8.44 8.73 5.44
C TRP A 22 8.97 7.93 4.26
N GLY A 23 8.24 6.87 3.85
CA GLY A 23 8.68 5.99 2.77
C GLY A 23 8.69 6.70 1.41
N THR A 24 9.61 6.34 0.53
CA THR A 24 9.76 6.95 -0.80
C THR A 24 9.55 5.91 -1.89
N GLU A 25 8.99 6.33 -3.03
CA GLU A 25 9.00 5.51 -4.24
C GLU A 25 10.43 5.12 -4.61
N GLY A 26 10.63 3.86 -4.98
CA GLY A 26 11.92 3.38 -5.47
C GLY A 26 12.36 4.07 -6.76
N TRP A 27 13.64 3.94 -7.08
CA TRP A 27 14.24 4.60 -8.25
C TRP A 27 13.85 3.91 -9.57
N GLY A 28 13.29 2.71 -9.49
CA GLY A 28 12.77 1.93 -10.60
C GLY A 28 12.93 0.43 -10.39
N ASP A 29 12.36 -0.32 -11.31
CA ASP A 29 12.58 -1.76 -11.43
C ASP A 29 13.76 -2.02 -12.35
N PHE A 30 14.69 -2.88 -11.92
CA PHE A 30 15.70 -3.47 -12.79
C PHE A 30 15.18 -4.83 -13.26
N GLU A 31 14.84 -4.92 -14.54
CA GLU A 31 14.45 -6.18 -15.18
C GLU A 31 15.70 -6.95 -15.61
N TYR A 32 15.72 -8.26 -15.38
CA TYR A 32 16.88 -9.09 -15.69
C TYR A 32 16.48 -10.48 -16.15
N LEU A 33 17.39 -11.09 -16.92
CA LEU A 33 17.30 -12.48 -17.36
C LEU A 33 18.31 -13.31 -16.57
N LEU A 34 17.85 -14.43 -16.02
CA LEU A 34 18.70 -15.45 -15.42
C LEU A 34 18.83 -16.63 -16.38
N LEU A 35 20.03 -17.17 -16.45
CA LEU A 35 20.29 -18.47 -17.07
C LEU A 35 20.62 -19.46 -15.97
N GLU A 36 19.80 -20.49 -15.85
CA GLU A 36 20.06 -21.62 -14.96
C GLU A 36 20.47 -22.83 -15.81
N ASP A 37 21.59 -23.46 -15.47
CA ASP A 37 22.06 -24.71 -16.08
C ASP A 37 22.18 -25.77 -14.99
N VAL A 38 21.31 -26.78 -15.06
CA VAL A 38 21.31 -27.93 -14.16
C VAL A 38 21.29 -29.19 -15.01
N ASP A 39 22.30 -30.05 -14.85
CA ASP A 39 22.45 -31.30 -15.61
C ASP A 39 22.35 -31.12 -17.13
N SER A 40 22.96 -30.05 -17.68
CA SER A 40 22.93 -29.69 -19.11
C SER A 40 21.54 -29.28 -19.64
N VAL A 41 20.58 -29.04 -18.75
CA VAL A 41 19.30 -28.41 -19.08
C VAL A 41 19.41 -26.93 -18.78
N GLN A 42 19.27 -26.11 -19.83
CA GLN A 42 19.29 -24.66 -19.71
C GLN A 42 17.89 -24.09 -19.65
N SER A 43 17.66 -23.22 -18.67
CA SER A 43 16.41 -22.47 -18.50
C SER A 43 16.70 -20.97 -18.48
N VAL A 44 15.84 -20.21 -19.16
CA VAL A 44 15.84 -18.74 -19.13
C VAL A 44 14.72 -18.32 -18.20
N LEU A 45 15.05 -17.59 -17.14
CA LEU A 45 14.06 -16.98 -16.24
C LEU A 45 14.06 -15.47 -16.47
N PHE A 46 12.86 -14.89 -16.48
CA PHE A 46 12.68 -13.45 -16.43
C PHE A 46 12.25 -13.06 -15.03
N ASP A 47 12.93 -12.07 -14.46
CA ASP A 47 12.60 -11.54 -13.15
C ASP A 47 12.90 -10.04 -13.10
N LYS A 48 12.41 -9.38 -12.05
CA LYS A 48 12.65 -7.96 -11.80
C LYS A 48 12.99 -7.72 -10.34
N LYS A 49 13.89 -6.77 -10.10
CA LYS A 49 14.27 -6.34 -8.76
C LYS A 49 14.13 -4.84 -8.64
N SER A 50 13.30 -4.41 -7.70
CA SER A 50 13.15 -2.99 -7.38
C SER A 50 14.39 -2.52 -6.63
N ILE A 51 14.96 -1.38 -7.06
CA ILE A 51 16.16 -0.79 -6.46
C ILE A 51 15.80 0.50 -5.73
N GLY A 52 16.25 0.63 -4.49
CA GLY A 52 16.06 1.85 -3.70
C GLY A 52 14.65 2.05 -3.16
N GLU A 53 13.80 1.02 -3.16
CA GLU A 53 12.52 1.07 -2.45
C GLU A 53 12.78 1.23 -0.95
N ASN A 54 12.27 2.33 -0.39
CA ASN A 54 12.16 2.52 1.04
C ASN A 54 10.68 2.71 1.38
N ASN A 55 9.83 1.85 0.81
CA ASN A 55 8.39 1.97 0.93
C ASN A 55 7.95 1.69 2.38
N GLN A 56 6.94 2.40 2.86
CA GLN A 56 6.44 2.24 4.22
C GLN A 56 5.25 1.29 4.22
N LEU A 57 5.43 0.10 4.80
CA LEU A 57 4.33 -0.83 5.06
C LEU A 57 3.56 -0.39 6.31
N ILE A 58 2.24 -0.26 6.19
CA ILE A 58 1.34 0.02 7.30
C ILE A 58 0.39 -1.16 7.47
N LYS A 59 0.38 -1.76 8.67
CA LYS A 59 -0.58 -2.81 9.04
C LYS A 59 -1.80 -2.21 9.69
N TYR A 60 -2.99 -2.73 9.38
CA TYR A 60 -4.23 -2.23 9.99
C TYR A 60 -4.26 -2.44 11.52
N ALA A 61 -3.64 -3.51 12.00
CA ALA A 61 -3.53 -3.81 13.43
C ALA A 61 -2.81 -2.73 14.25
N ASP A 62 -1.96 -1.93 13.60
CA ASP A 62 -1.17 -0.88 14.25
C ASP A 62 -1.88 0.49 14.22
N LEU A 63 -3.01 0.59 13.51
CA LEU A 63 -3.73 1.84 13.33
C LEU A 63 -4.82 2.05 14.38
N ARG A 64 -5.05 3.34 14.67
CA ARG A 64 -6.16 3.79 15.51
C ARG A 64 -7.02 4.78 14.77
N ASP A 65 -8.34 4.66 14.91
CA ASP A 65 -9.26 5.66 14.40
C ASP A 65 -9.16 6.99 15.18
N PHE A 66 -9.83 8.03 14.71
CA PHE A 66 -9.88 9.34 15.36
C PHE A 66 -10.46 9.33 16.78
N ARG A 67 -11.09 8.23 17.21
CA ARG A 67 -11.64 8.03 18.56
C ARG A 67 -10.67 7.23 19.44
N GLY A 68 -9.52 6.80 18.90
CA GLY A 68 -8.49 6.02 19.57
C GLY A 68 -8.72 4.50 19.54
N ASN A 69 -9.75 4.01 18.86
CA ASN A 69 -10.02 2.57 18.76
C ASN A 69 -9.04 1.92 17.79
N LEU A 70 -8.54 0.73 18.15
CA LEU A 70 -7.75 -0.08 17.21
C LEU A 70 -8.61 -0.51 16.03
N LEU A 71 -8.03 -0.50 14.83
CA LEU A 71 -8.64 -1.09 13.66
C LEU A 71 -8.55 -2.63 13.74
N PRO A 72 -9.44 -3.35 13.02
CA PRO A 72 -9.28 -4.79 12.83
C PRO A 72 -7.93 -5.12 12.17
N ALA A 73 -7.31 -6.23 12.56
CA ALA A 73 -6.06 -6.67 11.95
C ALA A 73 -6.22 -7.07 10.46
N GLN A 74 -7.44 -7.41 10.06
CA GLN A 74 -7.80 -7.67 8.67
C GLN A 74 -9.07 -6.92 8.27
N ILE A 75 -9.05 -6.32 7.09
CA ILE A 75 -10.17 -5.59 6.48
C ILE A 75 -10.36 -6.20 5.09
N THR A 76 -11.55 -6.72 4.80
CA THR A 76 -11.81 -7.39 3.52
C THR A 76 -11.96 -6.38 2.39
N ASN A 77 -11.25 -6.57 1.28
CA ASN A 77 -11.33 -5.69 0.10
C ASN A 77 -11.18 -4.20 0.49
N PRO A 78 -10.07 -3.82 1.15
CA PRO A 78 -9.91 -2.47 1.65
C PRO A 78 -9.62 -1.48 0.51
N LYS A 79 -10.15 -0.27 0.64
CA LYS A 79 -9.74 0.88 -0.17
C LYS A 79 -9.24 2.00 0.72
N ILE A 80 -8.05 2.52 0.38
CA ILE A 80 -7.44 3.62 1.11
C ILE A 80 -7.56 4.90 0.28
N ILE A 81 -8.14 5.94 0.89
CA ILE A 81 -8.17 7.28 0.33
C ILE A 81 -7.27 8.15 1.21
N ILE A 82 -6.23 8.70 0.60
CA ILE A 82 -5.27 9.58 1.28
C ILE A 82 -5.73 11.02 1.14
N LYS A 83 -5.80 11.72 2.27
CA LYS A 83 -6.01 13.16 2.32
C LYS A 83 -4.71 13.83 2.75
N ASN A 84 -4.06 14.49 1.80
CA ASN A 84 -2.82 15.23 2.06
C ASN A 84 -3.12 16.45 2.95
N ARG A 85 -2.27 16.68 3.96
CA ARG A 85 -2.36 17.87 4.83
C ARG A 85 -1.40 18.98 4.42
N THR A 86 -0.56 18.72 3.41
CA THR A 86 0.40 19.66 2.84
C THR A 86 0.30 19.64 1.31
N GLU A 87 1.08 20.50 0.65
CA GLU A 87 1.18 20.52 -0.82
C GLU A 87 1.91 19.30 -1.38
N LYS A 88 2.72 18.62 -0.58
CA LYS A 88 3.37 17.37 -0.98
C LYS A 88 2.41 16.19 -0.79
N SER A 89 2.36 15.31 -1.77
CA SER A 89 1.45 14.17 -1.76
C SER A 89 2.08 12.90 -1.18
N ALA A 90 1.21 12.03 -0.68
CA ALA A 90 1.50 10.61 -0.51
C ALA A 90 0.50 9.76 -1.31
N PHE A 91 0.91 8.55 -1.63
CA PHE A 91 0.15 7.61 -2.46
C PHE A 91 0.37 6.18 -2.03
N VAL A 92 -0.64 5.34 -2.22
CA VAL A 92 -0.55 3.89 -2.04
C VAL A 92 0.31 3.31 -3.15
N ILE A 93 1.26 2.45 -2.80
CA ILE A 93 2.09 1.71 -3.73
C ILE A 93 1.49 0.33 -3.96
N GLY A 94 1.26 -0.01 -5.23
CA GLY A 94 0.66 -1.28 -5.62
C GLY A 94 -0.81 -1.37 -5.21
N SER A 95 -1.21 -2.57 -4.77
CA SER A 95 -2.58 -2.85 -4.35
C SER A 95 -2.67 -2.96 -2.83
N GLU A 96 -3.81 -2.54 -2.28
CA GLU A 96 -4.15 -2.80 -0.89
C GLU A 96 -4.31 -4.33 -0.65
N SER A 97 -3.82 -4.82 0.50
CA SER A 97 -4.01 -6.20 0.95
C SER A 97 -4.97 -6.24 2.12
N ASP A 98 -5.49 -7.42 2.46
CA ASP A 98 -6.44 -7.56 3.56
C ASP A 98 -5.83 -7.24 4.94
N ASP A 99 -4.50 -7.26 5.09
CA ASP A 99 -3.77 -7.04 6.36
C ASP A 99 -3.03 -5.69 6.44
N GLY A 100 -2.96 -4.95 5.34
CA GLY A 100 -2.29 -3.67 5.30
C GLY A 100 -2.16 -3.09 3.90
N PHE A 101 -1.28 -2.10 3.79
CA PHE A 101 -0.98 -1.47 2.52
C PHE A 101 0.38 -0.80 2.60
N THR A 102 0.96 -0.57 1.43
CA THR A 102 2.22 0.14 1.29
C THR A 102 1.93 1.57 0.87
N ILE A 103 2.59 2.55 1.50
CA ILE A 103 2.44 3.97 1.20
C ILE A 103 3.81 4.60 0.99
N ALA A 104 3.87 5.59 0.11
CA ALA A 104 5.05 6.41 -0.11
C ALA A 104 4.67 7.88 -0.28
N ARG A 105 5.59 8.77 0.07
CA ARG A 105 5.52 10.20 -0.25
C ARG A 105 6.23 10.48 -1.56
N GLU A 106 5.87 11.60 -2.17
CA GLU A 106 6.63 12.15 -3.31
C GLU A 106 8.13 12.26 -2.97
N SER A 107 8.96 11.86 -3.92
CA SER A 107 10.42 11.90 -3.82
C SER A 107 10.97 13.33 -3.63
N THR A 108 10.24 14.35 -4.09
CA THR A 108 10.61 15.77 -3.94
C THR A 108 10.35 16.35 -2.54
N ALA A 109 9.69 15.62 -1.65
CA ALA A 109 9.53 16.05 -0.26
C ALA A 109 10.83 15.84 0.51
N GLU A 110 11.29 16.86 1.24
CA GLU A 110 12.51 16.74 2.06
C GLU A 110 12.25 16.04 3.40
N ASN A 111 11.02 16.18 3.91
CA ASN A 111 10.58 15.66 5.20
C ASN A 111 9.44 14.64 5.04
N PRO A 112 9.15 13.83 6.07
CA PRO A 112 7.93 13.03 6.10
C PRO A 112 6.68 13.88 5.83
N VAL A 113 5.75 13.32 5.06
CA VAL A 113 4.52 14.01 4.66
C VAL A 113 3.39 13.58 5.59
N PRO A 114 2.77 14.52 6.35
CA PRO A 114 1.62 14.20 7.18
C PRO A 114 0.36 14.06 6.32
N VAL A 115 -0.37 12.96 6.51
CA VAL A 115 -1.63 12.69 5.83
C VAL A 115 -2.68 12.16 6.80
N ASP A 116 -3.93 12.33 6.43
CA ASP A 116 -5.03 11.58 7.04
C ASP A 116 -5.48 10.47 6.07
N LEU A 117 -5.95 9.36 6.62
CA LEU A 117 -6.43 8.22 5.85
C LEU A 117 -7.92 8.02 6.07
N TYR A 118 -8.65 7.78 4.99
CA TYR A 118 -9.95 7.15 5.03
C TYR A 118 -9.78 5.72 4.53
N ILE A 119 -10.02 4.76 5.43
CA ILE A 119 -9.95 3.33 5.16
C ILE A 119 -11.38 2.81 5.04
N ILE A 120 -11.70 2.17 3.92
CA ILE A 120 -13.04 1.70 3.63
C ILE A 120 -13.00 0.20 3.38
N GLU A 121 -13.79 -0.55 4.14
CA GLU A 121 -14.10 -1.94 3.84
C GLU A 121 -15.17 -1.97 2.75
N MET A 122 -14.77 -2.34 1.54
CA MET A 122 -15.71 -2.50 0.45
C MET A 122 -16.49 -3.82 0.64
N GLY A 123 -17.67 -3.90 0.04
CA GLY A 123 -18.38 -5.16 0.03
C GLY A 123 -17.68 -6.21 -0.83
N ALA A 124 -18.07 -7.46 -0.62
CA ALA A 124 -17.55 -8.64 -1.30
C ALA A 124 -18.39 -8.99 -2.54
#